data_AF-A0A3D1KPI8-F1
#
_entry.id   AF-A0A3D1KPI8-F1
#
_cell.length_a   1.000
_cell.length_b   1.000
_cell.length_c   1.000
_cell.angle_alpha   90.00
_cell.angle_beta   90.00
_cell.angle_gamma   90.00
#
_symmetry.space_group_name_H-M   'P 1'
#
loop_
_entity.id
_entity.type
_entity.pdbx_description
1 polymer ?
#
loop_
_entity_poly.entity_id
_entity_poly.type
_entity_poly.pdbx_seq_one_letter_code
_entity_poly.pdbx_strand_id
1 'polypeptide(L)' 'MIANNIFKAIGEFCQNVLFAPYNSIRSMDNWWVQNMVSWIFVVLLFIALFYWLGQLKKYKKAGNE' A
#
# COMPACT_ATOMS: atom_id res chain seq x y z
N MET A 1 -19.52 -19.94 19.12
CA MET A 1 -19.31 -18.65 18.44
C MET A 1 -18.27 -18.83 17.33
N ILE A 2 -18.69 -19.41 16.19
CA ILE A 2 -17.79 -19.88 15.11
C ILE A 2 -17.17 -18.71 14.32
N ALA A 3 -17.90 -17.60 14.18
CA ALA A 3 -17.43 -16.41 13.48
C ALA A 3 -16.10 -15.89 14.07
N ASN A 4 -16.00 -15.79 15.40
CA ASN A 4 -14.77 -15.33 16.07
C ASN A 4 -13.58 -16.27 15.82
N ASN A 5 -13.81 -17.57 15.63
CA ASN A 5 -12.74 -18.52 15.33
C ASN A 5 -12.23 -18.37 13.89
N ILE A 6 -13.13 -18.11 12.92
CA ILE A 6 -12.76 -17.86 11.53
C ILE A 6 -11.94 -16.56 11.42
N PHE A 7 -12.42 -15.47 12.04
CA PHE A 7 -11.68 -14.21 12.03
C PHE A 7 -10.32 -14.30 12.75
N LYS A 8 -10.23 -15.09 13.83
CA LYS A 8 -8.96 -15.35 14.51
C LYS A 8 -7.98 -16.13 13.62
N ALA A 9 -8.45 -17.17 12.94
CA ALA A 9 -7.61 -17.95 12.01
C ALA A 9 -7.11 -17.09 10.85
N ILE A 10 -7.96 -16.23 10.28
CA ILE A 10 -7.57 -15.27 9.24
C ILE A 10 -6.52 -14.29 9.79
N GLY A 11 -6.72 -13.76 11.00
CA GLY A 11 -5.76 -12.86 11.65
C GLY A 11 -4.40 -13.52 11.85
N GLU A 12 -4.37 -14.75 12.37
CA GLU A 12 -3.14 -15.52 12.55
C GLU A 12 -2.44 -15.81 11.22
N PHE A 13 -3.19 -16.17 10.18
CA PHE A 13 -2.64 -16.35 8.84
C PHE A 13 -2.02 -15.06 8.29
N CYS A 14 -2.73 -13.94 8.38
CA CYS A 14 -2.23 -12.66 7.90
C CYS A 14 -0.96 -12.25 8.67
N GLN A 15 -0.98 -12.31 10.00
CA GLN A 15 0.13 -11.83 10.82
C GLN A 15 1.36 -12.74 10.76
N ASN A 16 1.16 -14.06 10.83
CA ASN A 16 2.24 -15.02 11.02
C ASN A 16 2.71 -15.68 9.72
N VAL A 17 1.87 -15.68 8.66
CA VAL A 17 2.23 -16.28 7.37
C VAL A 17 2.42 -15.20 6.31
N LEU A 18 1.36 -14.42 6.02
CA LEU A 18 1.38 -13.43 4.94
C LEU A 18 2.36 -12.27 5.22
N PHE A 19 2.36 -11.76 6.45
CA PHE A 19 3.18 -10.60 6.86
C PHE A 19 4.44 -10.99 7.64
N ALA A 20 4.80 -12.27 7.70
CA ALA A 20 6.07 -12.73 8.27
C ALA A 20 7.30 -11.95 7.74
N PRO A 21 7.50 -11.76 6.42
CA PRO A 21 8.65 -11.00 5.92
C PRO A 21 8.57 -9.51 6.28
N TYR A 22 7.36 -8.94 6.37
CA TYR A 22 7.16 -7.55 6.77
C TYR A 22 7.53 -7.32 8.24
N ASN A 23 7.27 -8.30 9.12
CA ASN A 23 7.68 -8.23 10.52
C ASN A 23 9.20 -8.12 10.67
N SER A 24 9.98 -8.80 9.83
CA SER A 24 11.45 -8.70 9.82
C SER A 24 11.95 -7.34 9.35
N ILE A 25 11.28 -6.73 8.37
CA ILE A 25 11.63 -5.40 7.86
C ILE A 25 11.33 -4.32 8.90
N ARG A 26 10.17 -4.41 9.57
CA ARG A 26 9.76 -3.43 10.58
C ARG A 26 10.65 -3.45 11.82
N SER A 27 11.30 -4.57 12.12
CA SER A 27 12.17 -4.71 13.30
C SER A 27 13.61 -4.25 13.07
N MET A 28 13.97 -3.81 11.86
CA MET A 28 15.32 -3.29 11.57
C MET A 28 15.53 -1.92 12.21
N ASP A 29 16.72 -1.57 12.71
CA ASP A 29 16.93 -0.27 13.38
C ASP A 29 16.90 0.96 12.45
N ASN A 30 17.12 0.74 11.15
CA ASN A 30 17.18 1.84 10.18
C ASN A 30 15.76 2.33 9.82
N TRP A 31 15.45 3.56 10.23
CA TRP A 31 14.18 4.23 9.95
C TRP A 31 13.77 4.21 8.46
N TRP A 32 14.72 4.38 7.53
CA TRP A 32 14.42 4.36 6.09
C TRP A 32 13.96 2.98 5.62
N VAL A 33 14.60 1.92 6.13
CA VAL A 33 14.30 0.55 5.73
C VAL A 33 12.98 0.08 6.37
N GLN A 34 12.74 0.40 7.64
CA GLN A 34 11.45 0.13 8.30
C GLN A 34 10.27 0.71 7.50
N ASN A 35 10.44 1.90 6.92
CA ASN A 35 9.39 2.62 6.19
C ASN A 35 9.41 2.39 4.68
N MET A 36 10.27 1.49 4.17
CA MET A 36 10.47 1.29 2.73
C MET A 36 9.16 0.99 1.98
N VAL A 37 8.29 0.16 2.57
CA VAL A 37 6.99 -0.18 1.97
C VAL A 37 6.08 1.04 1.87
N SER A 38 6.03 1.87 2.92
CA SER A 38 5.27 3.13 2.91
C SER A 38 5.79 4.09 1.85
N TRP A 39 7.11 4.21 1.70
CA TRP A 39 7.73 5.02 0.65
C TRP A 39 7.34 4.54 -0.75
N ILE A 40 7.31 3.23 -1.00
CA ILE A 40 6.86 2.67 -2.29
C ILE A 40 5.40 3.07 -2.56
N PHE A 41 4.51 2.92 -1.59
CA PHE A 41 3.10 3.31 -1.77
C PHE A 41 2.93 4.81 -2.06
N VAL A 42 3.68 5.67 -1.34
CA VAL A 42 3.67 7.11 -1.57
C VAL A 42 4.12 7.44 -3.00
N VAL A 43 5.20 6.82 -3.48
CA VAL A 43 5.68 7.02 -4.85
C VAL A 43 4.65 6.56 -5.89
N LEU A 44 4.06 5.38 -5.71
CA LEU A 44 3.03 4.87 -6.61
C LEU A 44 1.80 5.79 -6.67
N LEU A 45 1.37 6.30 -5.51
CA LEU A 45 0.27 7.26 -5.42
C LEU A 45 0.58 8.55 -6.17
N PHE A 46 1.80 9.10 -6.02
CA PHE A 46 2.21 10.28 -6.77
C PHE A 46 2.28 10.04 -8.28
N ILE A 47 2.79 8.89 -8.72
CA ILE A 47 2.81 8.52 -10.15
C ILE A 47 1.38 8.49 -10.71
N ALA A 48 0.46 7.81 -10.02
CA ALA A 48 -0.94 7.74 -10.42
C ALA A 48 -1.61 9.14 -10.45
N LEU A 49 -1.33 9.97 -9.44
CA LEU A 49 -1.84 11.33 -9.35
C LEU A 49 -1.32 12.22 -10.49
N PHE A 50 -0.02 12.18 -10.79
CA PHE A 50 0.55 12.94 -11.90
C PHE A 50 0.07 12.45 -13.26
N TYR A 51 -0.10 11.13 -13.43
CA TYR A 51 -0.74 10.58 -14.63
C TYR A 51 -2.15 11.16 -14.81
N TRP A 52 -2.97 11.14 -13.75
CA TRP A 52 -4.35 11.62 -13.81
C TRP A 52 -4.44 13.12 -14.08
N LEU A 53 -3.60 13.94 -13.40
CA LEU A 53 -3.49 15.37 -13.68
C LEU A 53 -3.06 15.63 -15.13
N GLY A 54 -2.18 14.80 -15.68
CA GLY A 54 -1.78 14.84 -17.08
C GLY A 54 -2.95 14.55 -18.02
N GLN A 55 -3.78 13.56 -17.71
CA GLN A 55 -4.98 13.25 -18.48
C GLN A 55 -5.99 14.41 -18.43
N LEU A 56 -6.28 14.96 -17.25
CA LEU A 56 -7.19 16.11 -17.10
C LEU A 56 -6.74 17.31 -17.95
N LYS A 57 -5.44 17.61 -18.00
CA LYS A 57 -4.90 18.67 -18.87
C LYS A 57 -5.11 18.36 -20.36
N LYS A 58 -4.96 17.10 -20.78
CA LYS A 58 -5.22 16.68 -22.17
C LYS A 58 -6.69 16.83 -22.53
N TYR A 59 -7.61 16.40 -21.67
CA TYR A 59 -9.05 16.58 -21.86
C TYR A 59 -9.42 18.06 -21.99
N LYS A 60 -8.95 18.90 -21.05
CA LYS A 60 -9.16 20.35 -21.10
C LYS A 60 -8.63 20.99 -22.39
N LYS A 61 -7.46 20.55 -22.89
CA LYS A 61 -6.88 21.05 -24.13
C LYS A 61 -7.63 20.57 -25.39
N ALA A 62 -8.24 19.40 -25.33
CA ALA A 62 -8.99 18.83 -26.45
C ALA A 62 -10.34 19.54 -26.70
N GLY A 63 -10.77 20.45 -25.83
CA GLY A 63 -12.04 21.17 -25.97
C GLY A 63 -13.27 20.31 -25.64
N ASN A 64 -13.05 19.12 -25.06
CA ASN A 64 -14.10 18.25 -24.57
C ASN A 64 -14.25 18.56 -23.08
N GLU A 65 -15.18 19.45 -22.78
CA GLU A 65 -15.52 19.89 -21.40
C GLU A 65 -15.91 18.71 -20.50
#